data_AF-T0Z8V9-F1
#
_entry.id   AF-T0Z8V9-F1
#
_cell.length_a   1.000
_cell.length_b   1.000
_cell.length_c   1.000
_cell.angle_alpha   90.00
_cell.angle_beta   90.00
_cell.angle_gamma   90.00
#
_symmetry.space_group_name_H-M   'P 1'
#
loop_
_entity.id
_entity.type
_entity.pdbx_description
1 polymer ?
#
loop_
_entity_poly.entity_id
_entity_poly.type
_entity_poly.pdbx_seq_one_letter_code
_entity_poly.pdbx_strand_id
1 'polypeptide(L)'
;FAHATQEALAETHWNGLRLVIAHNPDTAATQTTARDKTIHALEQQAAQWVGKLDDQDEGKRQRGRKLSDGGVRAKFYRAVCEAQLTRIIRVDLKSERFTYGIDEQALKHAQLMDGKLLLITNTQDLSAEQLVA
;
A
#
# COMPACT_ATOMS: atom_id res chain seq x y z
N PHE A 1 7.24 -17.22 9.70
CA PHE A 1 7.45 -15.78 9.50
C PHE A 1 6.30 -14.91 10.02
N ALA A 2 5.02 -15.16 9.68
CA ALA A 2 3.90 -14.25 10.01
C ALA A 2 3.60 -13.99 11.51
N HIS A 3 4.23 -14.74 12.43
CA HIS A 3 4.10 -14.55 13.88
C HIS A 3 5.46 -14.47 14.59
N ALA A 4 6.55 -14.20 13.86
CA ALA A 4 7.87 -14.12 14.47
C ALA A 4 7.97 -12.83 15.30
N THR A 5 8.32 -12.96 16.58
CA THR A 5 8.56 -11.84 17.50
C THR A 5 10.02 -11.39 17.53
N GLN A 6 10.88 -12.08 16.81
CA GLN A 6 12.32 -11.81 16.66
C GLN A 6 12.69 -11.94 15.18
N GLU A 7 13.84 -11.39 14.81
CA GLU A 7 14.37 -11.55 13.45
C GLU A 7 14.45 -13.03 13.10
N ALA A 8 13.84 -13.40 11.98
CA ALA A 8 13.79 -14.77 11.51
C ALA A 8 14.54 -14.88 10.19
N LEU A 9 15.54 -15.75 10.16
CA LEU A 9 16.34 -16.05 8.99
C LEU A 9 16.08 -17.51 8.57
N ALA A 10 15.81 -17.74 7.30
CA ALA A 10 15.79 -19.08 6.73
C ALA A 10 16.55 -19.11 5.42
N GLU A 11 17.09 -20.28 5.12
CA GLU A 11 17.83 -20.54 3.89
C GLU A 11 17.23 -21.73 3.17
N THR A 12 17.10 -21.61 1.85
CA THR A 12 16.65 -22.68 0.96
C THR A 12 17.31 -22.56 -0.41
N HIS A 13 16.99 -23.45 -1.34
CA HIS A 13 17.47 -23.39 -2.72
C HIS A 13 16.32 -23.02 -3.66
N TRP A 14 16.59 -22.13 -4.61
CA TRP A 14 15.67 -21.78 -5.68
C TRP A 14 16.40 -21.75 -7.02
N ASN A 15 15.92 -22.54 -7.98
CA ASN A 15 16.48 -22.63 -9.33
C ASN A 15 18.02 -22.90 -9.37
N GLY A 16 18.49 -23.77 -8.48
CA GLY A 16 19.93 -24.08 -8.34
C GLY A 16 20.77 -23.02 -7.66
N LEU A 17 20.17 -21.92 -7.20
CA LEU A 17 20.82 -20.85 -6.44
C LEU A 17 20.37 -20.85 -4.99
N ARG A 18 21.14 -20.21 -4.13
CA ARG A 18 20.86 -20.07 -2.70
C ARG A 18 19.86 -18.93 -2.49
N LEU A 19 18.78 -19.20 -1.77
CA LEU A 19 17.74 -18.23 -1.40
C LEU A 19 17.78 -18.03 0.11
N VAL A 20 18.11 -16.81 0.53
CA VAL A 20 18.08 -16.36 1.92
C VAL A 20 16.82 -15.52 2.12
N ILE A 21 16.06 -15.85 3.16
CA ILE A 21 14.83 -15.16 3.56
C ILE A 21 15.05 -14.60 4.95
N ALA A 22 15.08 -13.28 5.09
CA ALA A 22 15.10 -12.60 6.38
C ALA A 22 13.75 -11.92 6.63
N HIS A 23 13.31 -11.90 7.87
CA HIS A 23 12.14 -11.17 8.31
C HIS A 23 12.46 -10.39 9.58
N ASN A 24 12.31 -9.06 9.53
CA ASN A 24 12.45 -8.17 10.67
C ASN A 24 11.05 -7.66 11.09
N PRO A 25 10.55 -8.07 12.28
CA PRO A 25 9.19 -7.73 12.72
C PRO A 25 9.00 -6.24 13.06
N ASP A 26 10.04 -5.54 13.54
CA ASP A 26 9.97 -4.11 13.85
C ASP A 26 9.82 -3.27 12.58
N THR A 27 10.60 -3.63 11.55
CA THR A 27 10.49 -3.07 10.21
C THR A 27 9.13 -3.38 9.62
N ALA A 28 8.61 -4.60 9.81
CA ALA A 28 7.29 -4.98 9.34
C ALA A 28 6.19 -4.11 9.97
N ALA A 29 6.19 -3.96 11.29
CA ALA A 29 5.24 -3.13 12.02
C ALA A 29 5.31 -1.65 11.59
N THR A 30 6.52 -1.13 11.37
CA THR A 30 6.73 0.24 10.90
C THR A 30 6.16 0.44 9.49
N GLN A 31 6.41 -0.50 8.57
CA GLN A 31 5.89 -0.46 7.20
C GLN A 31 4.37 -0.55 7.17
N THR A 32 3.78 -1.47 7.94
CA THR A 32 2.31 -1.58 8.09
C THR A 32 1.72 -0.27 8.61
N THR A 33 2.26 0.28 9.70
CA THR A 33 1.76 1.53 10.30
C THR A 33 1.86 2.71 9.32
N ALA A 34 2.99 2.84 8.61
CA ALA A 34 3.19 3.90 7.62
C ALA A 34 2.19 3.78 6.46
N ARG A 35 1.89 2.55 6.02
CA ARG A 35 0.88 2.30 5.00
C ARG A 35 -0.52 2.66 5.48
N ASP A 36 -0.92 2.17 6.66
CA ASP A 36 -2.25 2.41 7.22
C ASP A 36 -2.51 3.90 7.41
N LYS A 37 -1.50 4.65 7.86
CA LYS A 37 -1.56 6.12 7.95
C LYS A 37 -1.80 6.77 6.59
N THR A 38 -1.11 6.30 5.55
CA THR A 38 -1.26 6.81 4.18
C THR A 38 -2.66 6.50 3.62
N ILE A 39 -3.15 5.27 3.82
CA ILE A 39 -4.51 4.86 3.42
C ILE A 39 -5.54 5.76 4.10
N HIS A 40 -5.47 5.90 5.41
CA HIS A 40 -6.41 6.71 6.17
C HIS A 40 -6.40 8.19 5.74
N ALA A 41 -5.22 8.75 5.44
CA ALA A 41 -5.12 10.11 4.92
C ALA A 41 -5.82 10.28 3.55
N LEU A 42 -5.70 9.28 2.66
CA LEU A 42 -6.40 9.26 1.38
C LEU A 42 -7.91 9.10 1.56
N GLU A 43 -8.36 8.22 2.46
CA GLU A 43 -9.79 8.05 2.77
C GLU A 43 -10.41 9.34 3.32
N GLN A 44 -9.70 10.06 4.20
CA GLN A 44 -10.14 11.36 4.70
C GLN A 44 -10.27 12.40 3.58
N GLN A 45 -9.30 12.46 2.66
CA GLN A 45 -9.37 13.35 1.51
C GLN A 45 -10.56 12.99 0.59
N ALA A 46 -10.77 11.71 0.34
CA ALA A 46 -11.90 11.22 -0.45
C ALA A 46 -13.24 11.60 0.21
N ALA A 47 -13.39 11.38 1.52
CA ALA A 47 -14.60 11.76 2.26
C ALA A 47 -14.89 13.27 2.20
N GLN A 48 -13.85 14.11 2.30
CA GLN A 48 -13.99 15.56 2.15
C GLN A 48 -14.45 15.96 0.74
N TRP A 49 -14.00 15.26 -0.31
CA TRP A 49 -14.44 15.54 -1.67
C TRP A 49 -15.85 15.03 -1.94
N VAL A 50 -16.22 13.85 -1.43
CA VAL A 50 -17.58 13.32 -1.51
C VAL A 50 -18.56 14.28 -0.83
N GLY A 51 -18.29 14.70 0.40
CA GLY A 51 -19.16 15.67 1.09
C GLY A 51 -19.29 17.01 0.35
N LYS A 52 -18.24 17.45 -0.36
CA LYS A 52 -18.32 18.64 -1.21
C LYS A 52 -19.14 18.41 -2.48
N LEU A 53 -19.09 17.22 -3.09
CA LEU A 53 -19.93 16.88 -4.25
C LEU A 53 -21.40 16.80 -3.82
N ASP A 54 -21.68 16.13 -2.70
CA ASP A 54 -23.04 16.03 -2.14
C ASP A 54 -23.62 17.41 -1.82
N ASP A 55 -22.84 18.29 -1.18
CA ASP A 55 -23.23 19.68 -0.94
C ASP A 55 -23.59 20.42 -2.25
N GLN A 56 -22.84 20.18 -3.33
CA GLN A 56 -23.08 20.80 -4.63
C GLN A 56 -24.34 20.28 -5.31
N ASP A 57 -24.61 18.98 -5.18
CA ASP A 57 -25.82 18.33 -5.68
C ASP A 57 -27.08 18.81 -4.93
N GLU A 58 -26.96 19.08 -3.63
CA GLU A 58 -27.99 19.73 -2.82
C GLU A 58 -28.14 21.25 -3.11
N GLY A 59 -27.34 21.80 -4.03
CA GLY A 59 -27.42 23.20 -4.44
C GLY A 59 -26.71 24.19 -3.50
N LYS A 60 -25.93 23.72 -2.52
CA LYS A 60 -25.15 24.60 -1.63
C LYS A 60 -24.03 25.26 -2.43
N ARG A 61 -23.98 26.60 -2.37
CA ARG A 61 -22.97 27.40 -3.09
C ARG A 61 -21.75 27.60 -2.21
N GLN A 62 -20.63 26.98 -2.58
CA GLN A 62 -19.32 27.24 -1.99
C GLN A 62 -18.50 28.19 -2.89
N ARG A 63 -17.59 28.97 -2.29
CA ARG A 63 -16.67 29.86 -3.03
C ARG A 63 -15.63 29.03 -3.81
N GLY A 64 -15.32 29.44 -5.03
CA GLY A 64 -14.28 28.84 -5.87
C GLY A 64 -14.81 28.02 -7.05
N ARG A 65 -13.90 27.33 -7.76
CA ARG A 65 -14.26 26.46 -8.89
C ARG A 65 -15.04 25.25 -8.40
N LYS A 66 -16.15 24.93 -9.08
CA LYS A 66 -16.95 23.74 -8.74
C LYS A 66 -16.12 22.46 -8.89
N LEU A 67 -16.33 21.53 -7.96
CA LEU A 67 -15.81 20.18 -8.07
C LEU A 67 -16.66 19.40 -9.09
N SER A 68 -16.09 18.35 -9.67
CA SER A 68 -16.80 17.40 -10.53
C SER A 68 -16.25 16.01 -10.25
N ASP A 69 -17.08 14.98 -10.36
CA ASP A 69 -16.69 13.59 -10.12
C ASP A 69 -15.47 13.17 -10.95
N GLY A 70 -15.44 13.51 -12.23
CA GLY A 70 -14.30 13.23 -13.10
C GLY A 70 -13.01 13.93 -12.62
N GLY A 71 -13.13 15.16 -12.10
CA GLY A 71 -12.00 15.90 -11.53
C GLY A 71 -11.51 15.31 -10.20
N VAL A 72 -12.42 14.89 -9.32
CA VAL A 72 -12.09 14.22 -8.05
C VAL A 72 -11.43 12.89 -8.31
N ARG A 73 -12.01 12.08 -9.19
CA ARG A 73 -11.46 10.79 -9.63
C ARG A 73 -10.04 10.91 -10.13
N ALA A 74 -9.77 11.85 -11.04
CA ALA A 74 -8.43 12.05 -11.58
C ALA A 74 -7.42 12.45 -10.50
N LYS A 75 -7.80 13.35 -9.59
CA LYS A 75 -6.96 13.75 -8.45
C LYS A 75 -6.69 12.61 -7.49
N PHE A 76 -7.73 11.86 -7.11
CA PHE A 76 -7.61 10.74 -6.19
C PHE A 76 -6.77 9.61 -6.78
N TYR A 77 -7.02 9.24 -8.04
CA TYR A 77 -6.20 8.24 -8.73
C TYR A 77 -4.73 8.64 -8.77
N ARG A 78 -4.43 9.91 -9.07
CA ARG A 78 -3.05 10.42 -9.02
C ARG A 78 -2.44 10.31 -7.63
N ALA A 79 -3.16 10.68 -6.58
CA ALA A 79 -2.69 10.58 -5.21
C ALA A 79 -2.41 9.12 -4.80
N VAL A 80 -3.27 8.17 -5.22
CA VAL A 80 -3.06 6.73 -5.02
C VAL A 80 -1.82 6.23 -5.75
N CYS A 81 -1.57 6.70 -6.99
CA CYS A 81 -0.36 6.38 -7.74
C CYS A 81 0.90 6.92 -7.06
N GLU A 82 0.89 8.18 -6.63
CA GLU A 82 2.00 8.80 -5.90
C GLU A 82 2.30 8.10 -4.57
N ALA A 83 1.27 7.57 -3.90
CA ALA A 83 1.39 6.77 -2.69
C ALA A 83 1.80 5.30 -2.93
N GLN A 84 1.94 4.86 -4.19
CA GLN A 84 2.21 3.46 -4.55
C GLN A 84 1.15 2.46 -4.06
N LEU A 85 -0.09 2.91 -3.87
CA LEU A 85 -1.20 2.11 -3.34
C LEU A 85 -2.16 1.59 -4.41
N THR A 86 -1.80 1.65 -5.69
CA THR A 86 -2.69 1.28 -6.82
C THR A 86 -3.15 -0.18 -6.83
N ARG A 87 -2.42 -1.07 -6.15
CA ARG A 87 -2.83 -2.47 -5.93
C ARG A 87 -3.88 -2.61 -4.83
N ILE A 88 -3.87 -1.71 -3.84
CA ILE A 88 -4.71 -1.76 -2.64
C ILE A 88 -5.96 -0.89 -2.83
N ILE A 89 -5.81 0.35 -3.31
CA ILE A 89 -6.92 1.27 -3.54
C ILE A 89 -7.29 1.24 -5.03
N ARG A 90 -8.50 0.77 -5.33
CA ARG A 90 -9.06 0.66 -6.67
C ARG A 90 -10.02 1.80 -6.93
N VAL A 91 -9.60 2.76 -7.74
CA VAL A 91 -10.47 3.85 -8.20
C VAL A 91 -11.28 3.37 -9.39
N ASP A 92 -12.61 3.51 -9.34
CA ASP A 92 -13.46 3.19 -10.49
C ASP A 92 -13.34 4.32 -11.53
N LEU A 93 -12.77 3.97 -12.69
CA LEU A 93 -12.56 4.91 -13.77
C LEU A 93 -13.78 5.09 -14.69
N LYS A 94 -14.73 4.15 -14.64
CA LYS A 94 -15.86 4.06 -15.58
C LYS A 94 -17.16 4.60 -15.01
N SER A 95 -17.36 4.53 -13.70
CA SER A 95 -18.56 5.04 -13.04
C SER A 95 -18.84 6.51 -13.38
N GLU A 96 -20.09 6.96 -13.29
CA GLU A 96 -20.41 8.39 -13.43
C GLU A 96 -20.00 9.16 -12.17
N ARG A 97 -20.30 8.60 -11.00
CA ARG A 97 -19.91 9.15 -9.70
C ARG A 97 -18.50 8.75 -9.29
N PHE A 98 -17.89 9.55 -8.43
CA PHE A 98 -16.62 9.21 -7.81
C PHE A 98 -16.82 8.03 -6.84
N THR A 99 -16.10 6.93 -7.08
CA THR A 99 -16.15 5.73 -6.25
C THR A 99 -14.79 5.06 -6.27
N TYR A 100 -14.42 4.46 -5.13
CA TYR A 100 -13.22 3.65 -4.99
C TYR A 100 -13.51 2.52 -4.00
N GLY A 101 -12.69 1.48 -4.02
CA GLY A 101 -12.72 0.39 -3.05
C GLY A 101 -11.32 0.00 -2.59
N ILE A 102 -11.25 -0.64 -1.43
CA ILE A 102 -10.03 -1.25 -0.91
C ILE A 102 -10.05 -2.74 -1.26
N ASP A 103 -8.99 -3.20 -1.89
CA ASP A 103 -8.70 -4.60 -2.14
C ASP A 103 -8.07 -5.21 -0.88
N GLU A 104 -8.94 -5.77 -0.03
CA GLU A 104 -8.56 -6.41 1.23
C GLU A 104 -7.56 -7.56 1.05
N GLN A 105 -7.61 -8.27 -0.09
CA GLN A 105 -6.66 -9.34 -0.37
C GLN A 105 -5.28 -8.78 -0.68
N ALA A 106 -5.22 -7.72 -1.50
CA ALA A 106 -3.98 -7.02 -1.78
C ALA A 106 -3.38 -6.37 -0.53
N LEU A 107 -4.22 -5.81 0.36
CA LEU A 107 -3.79 -5.25 1.64
C LEU A 107 -3.16 -6.31 2.54
N LYS A 108 -3.86 -7.43 2.75
CA LYS A 108 -3.33 -8.56 3.54
C LYS A 108 -2.03 -9.11 2.96
N HIS A 109 -1.93 -9.21 1.64
CA HIS A 109 -0.71 -9.66 0.99
C HIS A 109 0.43 -8.66 1.21
N ALA A 110 0.18 -7.35 1.10
CA ALA A 110 1.19 -6.34 1.41
C ALA A 110 1.68 -6.45 2.86
N GLN A 111 0.78 -6.57 3.82
CA GLN A 111 1.12 -6.78 5.24
C GLN A 111 1.94 -8.06 5.47
N LEU A 112 1.64 -9.15 4.74
CA LEU A 112 2.42 -10.37 4.80
C LEU A 112 3.83 -10.23 4.22
N MET A 113 4.07 -9.25 3.34
CA MET A 113 5.39 -8.99 2.75
C MET A 113 6.22 -7.98 3.56
N ASP A 114 5.59 -7.29 4.50
CA ASP A 114 6.27 -6.29 5.30
C ASP A 114 7.44 -6.87 6.09
N GLY A 115 8.54 -6.13 6.10
CA GLY A 115 9.78 -6.52 6.76
C GLY A 115 10.41 -7.80 6.23
N LYS A 116 10.02 -8.31 5.05
CA LYS A 116 10.69 -9.45 4.41
C LYS A 116 11.77 -8.99 3.43
N LEU A 117 12.93 -9.62 3.50
CA LEU A 117 14.00 -9.54 2.54
C LEU A 117 14.19 -10.92 1.90
N LEU A 118 14.13 -10.99 0.58
CA LEU A 118 14.47 -12.18 -0.19
C LEU A 118 15.73 -11.90 -0.99
N LEU A 119 16.81 -12.61 -0.68
CA LEU A 119 18.09 -12.48 -1.35
C LEU A 119 18.41 -13.79 -2.07
N ILE A 120 18.64 -13.70 -3.37
CA ILE A 120 19.11 -14.83 -4.19
C ILE A 120 20.57 -14.60 -4.48
N THR A 121 21.41 -15.56 -4.11
CA THR A 121 22.86 -15.45 -4.24
C THR A 121 23.49 -16.75 -4.72
N ASN A 122 24.62 -16.65 -5.42
CA ASN A 122 25.50 -17.78 -5.68
C ASN A 122 26.69 -17.83 -4.71
N THR A 123 26.81 -16.84 -3.82
CA THR A 123 27.96 -16.69 -2.92
C THR A 123 27.94 -17.78 -1.87
N GLN A 124 29.00 -18.59 -1.88
CA GLN A 124 29.21 -19.69 -0.95
C GLN A 124 30.00 -19.26 0.29
N ASP A 125 30.75 -18.16 0.18
CA ASP A 125 31.76 -17.77 1.18
C ASP A 125 31.18 -16.97 2.36
N LEU A 126 29.90 -16.57 2.29
CA LEU A 126 29.23 -15.75 3.31
C LEU A 126 28.08 -16.53 3.96
N SER A 127 27.97 -16.47 5.28
CA SER A 127 26.81 -17.02 5.99
C SER A 127 25.55 -16.21 5.67
N ALA A 128 24.37 -16.80 5.88
CA ALA A 128 23.10 -16.09 5.63
C ALA A 128 23.00 -14.82 6.49
N GLU A 129 23.50 -14.86 7.72
CA GLU A 129 23.55 -13.73 8.65
C GLU A 129 24.45 -12.61 8.13
N GLN A 130 25.63 -12.94 7.60
CA GLN A 130 26.55 -11.96 7.00
C GLN A 130 25.99 -11.30 5.73
N LEU A 131 25.06 -11.97 5.05
CA LEU A 131 24.42 -11.44 3.85
C LEU A 131 23.26 -10.49 4.16
N VAL A 132 22.65 -10.58 5.35
CA VAL A 132 21.49 -9.78 5.74
C VAL A 132 21.77 -8.75 6.85
N ALA A 133 22.97 -8.80 7.45
CA ALA A 133 23.48 -7.79 8.38
C ALA A 133 23.62 -6.41 7.72
#